data_AF-A0A956ESI7-F1
#
_entry.id   AF-A0A956ESI7-F1
#
_cell.length_a   1.000
_cell.length_b   1.000
_cell.length_c   1.000
_cell.angle_alpha   90.00
_cell.angle_beta   90.00
_cell.angle_gamma   90.00
#
_symmetry.space_group_name_H-M   'P 1'
#
loop_
_entity.id
_entity.type
_entity.pdbx_description
1 polymer ?
#
loop_
_entity_poly.entity_id
_entity_poly.type
_entity_poly.pdbx_seq_one_letter_code
_entity_poly.pdbx_strand_id
1 'polypeptide(L)'
;MSAATDSLVRQCGRLILGGFGGEDLPRDYAAALEQGRRGGAILFRRNLSSPDVALSLTKQIHAAMNGSGGAPALVAIDQEGGRVRRLKAPLLELPPMHTLGAH
;
A
#
# COMPACT_ATOMS: atom_id res chain seq x y z
N MET A 1 -12.56 -25.66 3.02
CA MET A 1 -13.29 -24.82 4.01
C MET A 1 -14.71 -24.62 3.50
N SER A 2 -15.68 -24.29 4.35
CA SER A 2 -17.03 -23.95 3.89
C SER A 2 -17.01 -22.62 3.13
N ALA A 3 -17.88 -22.43 2.14
CA ALA A 3 -18.02 -21.17 1.41
C ALA A 3 -18.27 -19.97 2.37
N ALA A 4 -18.96 -20.20 3.50
CA ALA A 4 -19.16 -19.19 4.53
C ALA A 4 -17.84 -18.80 5.24
N THR A 5 -16.97 -19.79 5.50
CA THR A 5 -15.66 -19.54 6.10
C THR A 5 -14.73 -18.80 5.15
N ASP A 6 -14.74 -19.16 3.86
CA ASP A 6 -13.94 -18.48 2.84
C ASP A 6 -14.39 -17.03 2.65
N SER A 7 -15.69 -16.77 2.73
CA SER A 7 -16.26 -15.42 2.74
C SER A 7 -15.76 -14.58 3.93
N LEU A 8 -15.82 -15.14 5.16
CA LEU A 8 -15.35 -14.44 6.35
C LEU A 8 -13.85 -14.13 6.29
N VAL A 9 -13.03 -15.08 5.82
CA VAL A 9 -11.58 -14.86 5.65
C VAL A 9 -11.31 -13.70 4.70
N ARG A 10 -12.04 -13.61 3.59
CA ARG A 10 -11.92 -12.48 2.65
C ARG A 10 -12.39 -11.16 3.27
N GLN A 11 -13.50 -11.17 4.02
CA GLN A 11 -13.99 -9.98 4.72
C GLN A 11 -12.99 -9.46 5.76
N CYS A 12 -12.42 -10.35 6.59
CA CYS A 12 -11.38 -10.00 7.55
C CYS A 12 -10.10 -9.53 6.84
N GLY A 13 -9.69 -10.19 5.75
CA GLY A 13 -8.50 -9.82 5.00
C GLY A 13 -8.56 -8.39 4.46
N ARG A 14 -9.74 -7.90 4.09
CA ARG A 14 -9.95 -6.50 3.65
C ARG A 14 -9.62 -5.45 4.73
N LEU A 15 -9.57 -5.84 6.01
CA LEU A 15 -9.20 -4.96 7.12
C LEU A 15 -7.69 -4.89 7.36
N ILE A 16 -6.91 -5.71 6.65
CA ILE A 16 -5.48 -5.89 6.92
C ILE A 16 -4.66 -5.19 5.84
N LEU A 17 -3.85 -4.23 6.27
CA LEU A 17 -2.74 -3.64 5.53
C LEU A 17 -1.42 -4.20 6.05
N GLY A 18 -0.47 -4.46 5.15
CA GLY A 18 0.87 -4.90 5.52
C GLY A 18 1.95 -4.15 4.75
N GLY A 19 3.17 -4.18 5.29
CA GLY A 19 4.36 -3.78 4.56
C GLY A 19 5.10 -5.00 4.01
N PHE A 20 5.94 -4.79 3.01
CA PHE A 20 6.85 -5.80 2.47
C PHE A 20 8.21 -5.17 2.14
N GLY A 21 9.23 -6.00 1.88
CA GLY A 21 10.58 -5.56 1.50
C GLY A 21 10.77 -5.51 -0.01
N GLY A 22 11.66 -4.62 -0.47
CA GLY A 22 12.00 -4.46 -1.89
C GLY A 22 11.08 -3.49 -2.64
N GLU A 23 11.47 -3.18 -3.86
CA GLU A 23 10.78 -2.23 -4.75
C GLU A 23 9.75 -2.90 -5.66
N ASP A 24 9.77 -4.23 -5.73
CA ASP A 24 8.82 -5.04 -6.46
C ASP A 24 7.82 -5.70 -5.51
N LEU A 25 6.61 -5.99 -6.01
CA LEU A 25 5.60 -6.69 -5.25
C LEU A 25 6.01 -8.17 -5.08
N PRO A 26 6.27 -8.65 -3.84
CA PRO A 26 6.64 -10.03 -3.63
C PRO A 26 5.51 -10.98 -4.02
N ARG A 27 5.86 -12.15 -4.56
CA ARG A 27 4.88 -13.12 -5.09
C ARG A 27 3.88 -13.59 -4.03
N ASP A 28 4.34 -13.82 -2.81
CA ASP A 28 3.51 -14.21 -1.68
C ASP A 28 2.55 -13.08 -1.25
N TYR A 29 3.01 -11.83 -1.32
CA TYR A 29 2.18 -10.65 -1.06
C TYR A 29 1.10 -10.48 -2.15
N ALA A 30 1.47 -10.65 -3.43
CA ALA A 30 0.53 -10.63 -4.55
C ALA A 30 -0.54 -11.72 -4.41
N ALA A 31 -0.13 -12.95 -4.09
CA ALA A 31 -1.06 -14.06 -3.86
C ALA A 31 -2.01 -13.79 -2.68
N ALA A 32 -1.53 -13.14 -1.62
CA ALA A 32 -2.38 -12.74 -0.49
C ALA A 32 -3.42 -11.67 -0.87
N LEU A 33 -3.08 -10.72 -1.75
CA LEU A 33 -4.03 -9.74 -2.30
C LEU A 33 -5.08 -10.43 -3.18
N GLU A 34 -4.66 -11.27 -4.12
CA GLU A 34 -5.55 -12.02 -5.03
C GLU A 34 -6.55 -12.92 -4.26
N GLN A 35 -6.08 -13.57 -3.20
CA GLN A 35 -6.90 -14.43 -2.36
C GLN A 35 -7.78 -13.65 -1.36
N GLY A 36 -7.74 -12.31 -1.39
CA GLY A 36 -8.49 -11.45 -0.47
C GLY A 36 -8.04 -11.56 0.99
N ARG A 37 -6.85 -12.10 1.26
CA ARG A 37 -6.27 -12.20 2.61
C ARG A 37 -5.62 -10.90 3.08
N ARG A 38 -5.57 -9.88 2.20
CA ARG A 38 -5.14 -8.51 2.48
C ARG A 38 -6.03 -7.52 1.72
N GLY A 39 -6.29 -6.36 2.34
CA GLY A 39 -7.03 -5.26 1.72
C GLY A 39 -6.15 -4.27 0.97
N GLY A 40 -4.83 -4.40 1.08
CA GLY A 40 -3.89 -3.51 0.42
C GLY A 40 -2.48 -3.57 1.02
N ALA A 41 -1.74 -2.48 0.89
CA ALA A 41 -0.35 -2.37 1.36
C ALA A 41 -0.03 -0.97 1.90
N ILE A 42 0.89 -0.92 2.87
CA ILE A 42 1.54 0.31 3.31
C ILE A 42 2.99 0.34 2.83
N LEU A 43 3.36 1.40 2.12
CA LEU A 43 4.67 1.57 1.49
C LEU A 43 5.63 2.38 2.39
N PHE A 44 6.87 1.92 2.43
CA PHE A 44 7.95 2.52 3.19
C PHE A 44 9.08 2.96 2.26
N ARG A 45 10.12 3.59 2.83
CA ARG A 45 11.30 4.05 2.07
C ARG A 45 11.94 2.96 1.20
N ARG A 46 11.97 1.72 1.70
CA ARG A 46 12.53 0.55 1.00
C ARG A 46 11.74 0.13 -0.25
N ASN A 47 10.57 0.71 -0.48
CA ASN A 47 9.71 0.42 -1.62
C ASN A 47 9.73 1.53 -2.67
N LEU A 48 10.39 2.68 -2.40
CA LEU A 48 10.14 3.95 -3.09
C LEU A 48 11.44 4.68 -3.43
N SER A 49 12.23 4.13 -4.36
CA SER A 49 13.46 4.77 -4.85
C SER A 49 13.20 5.96 -5.77
N SER A 50 12.10 5.94 -6.53
CA SER A 50 11.70 7.02 -7.44
C SER A 50 10.18 7.11 -7.60
N PRO A 51 9.65 8.24 -8.13
CA PRO A 51 8.23 8.34 -8.48
C PRO A 51 7.77 7.27 -9.49
N ASP A 52 8.62 6.88 -10.43
CA ASP A 52 8.30 5.85 -11.42
C ASP A 52 8.19 4.46 -10.77
N VAL A 53 9.07 4.16 -9.82
CA VAL A 53 8.99 2.93 -9.00
C VAL A 53 7.71 2.94 -8.16
N ALA A 54 7.37 4.07 -7.54
CA ALA A 54 6.12 4.22 -6.79
C ALA A 54 4.88 3.95 -7.66
N LEU A 55 4.85 4.52 -8.88
CA LEU A 55 3.77 4.33 -9.84
C LEU A 55 3.68 2.86 -10.30
N SER A 56 4.82 2.25 -10.66
CA SER A 56 4.90 0.86 -11.08
C SER A 56 4.39 -0.08 -9.98
N LEU A 57 4.89 0.08 -8.76
CA LEU A 57 4.52 -0.75 -7.62
C LEU A 57 3.03 -0.60 -7.26
N THR A 58 2.50 0.63 -7.30
CA THR A 58 1.07 0.89 -7.08
C THR A 58 0.20 0.17 -8.12
N LYS A 59 0.60 0.19 -9.41
CA LYS A 59 -0.10 -0.54 -10.47
C LYS A 59 -0.07 -2.06 -10.23
N GLN A 60 1.07 -2.61 -9.80
CA GLN A 60 1.19 -4.04 -9.48
C GLN A 60 0.24 -4.44 -8.34
N ILE A 61 0.15 -3.63 -7.28
CA ILE A 61 -0.74 -3.88 -6.14
C ILE A 61 -2.22 -3.85 -6.56
N HIS A 62 -2.64 -2.84 -7.33
CA HIS A 62 -4.01 -2.79 -7.84
C HIS A 62 -4.33 -3.96 -8.77
N ALA A 63 -3.41 -4.32 -9.67
CA ALA A 63 -3.58 -5.45 -10.59
C ALA A 63 -3.77 -6.78 -9.83
N ALA A 64 -2.99 -7.01 -8.77
CA ALA A 64 -3.09 -8.23 -7.96
C ALA A 64 -4.45 -8.38 -7.26
N MET A 65 -5.13 -7.28 -6.90
CA MET A 65 -6.44 -7.34 -6.23
C MET A 65 -7.62 -7.37 -7.21
N ASN A 66 -7.51 -6.80 -8.41
CA ASN A 66 -8.61 -6.69 -9.36
C ASN A 66 -9.23 -8.05 -9.78
N GLY A 67 -8.49 -9.15 -9.68
CA GLY A 67 -9.00 -10.50 -9.97
C GLY A 67 -10.03 -11.03 -8.95
N SER A 68 -10.20 -10.36 -7.80
CA SER A 68 -10.93 -10.91 -6.65
C SER A 68 -12.36 -10.38 -6.46
N GLY A 69 -12.81 -9.43 -7.30
CA GLY A 69 -14.16 -8.83 -7.23
C GLY A 69 -14.33 -8.01 -5.94
N GLY A 70 -14.21 -6.68 -6.04
CA GLY A 70 -14.33 -5.83 -4.86
C GLY A 70 -13.78 -4.42 -5.06
N ALA A 71 -13.59 -3.70 -3.96
CA ALA A 71 -12.94 -2.39 -3.99
C ALA A 71 -11.45 -2.54 -4.34
N PRO A 72 -10.83 -1.53 -4.99
CA PRO A 72 -9.39 -1.51 -5.23
C PRO A 72 -8.59 -1.67 -3.94
N ALA A 73 -7.37 -2.21 -4.05
CA ALA A 73 -6.44 -2.28 -2.93
C ALA A 73 -6.15 -0.89 -2.36
N LEU A 74 -6.19 -0.75 -1.04
CA LEU A 74 -5.76 0.48 -0.38
C LEU A 74 -4.23 0.54 -0.35
N VAL A 75 -3.65 1.53 -1.02
CA VAL A 75 -2.21 1.79 -1.02
C VAL A 75 -1.92 3.00 -0.13
N ALA A 76 -1.30 2.74 1.01
CA ALA A 76 -1.03 3.73 2.05
C ALA A 76 0.46 4.10 2.13
N ILE A 77 0.76 5.27 2.69
CA ILE A 77 2.10 5.81 2.85
C ILE A 77 2.10 6.88 3.94
N ASP A 78 3.17 6.97 4.74
CA ASP A 78 3.36 8.10 5.67
C ASP A 78 4.05 9.26 4.95
N GLN A 79 3.25 10.16 4.35
CA GLN A 79 3.71 11.33 3.63
C GLN A 79 3.27 12.63 4.34
N GLU A 80 3.62 12.75 5.62
CA GLU A 80 3.22 13.88 6.47
C GLU A 80 3.96 15.16 6.09
N GLY A 81 5.26 15.06 5.84
CA GLY A 81 6.14 16.22 5.64
C GLY A 81 7.29 16.24 6.66
N GLY A 82 8.28 17.12 6.42
CA GLY A 82 9.48 17.15 7.25
C GLY A 82 10.16 15.78 7.31
N ARG A 83 10.51 15.28 8.50
CA ARG A 83 11.23 14.00 8.67
C ARG A 83 10.39 12.77 8.33
N VAL A 84 9.06 12.85 8.42
CA VAL A 84 8.14 11.74 8.13
C VAL A 84 7.59 11.90 6.72
N ARG A 85 8.46 11.60 5.76
CA ARG A 85 8.12 11.54 4.33
C ARG A 85 8.85 10.38 3.68
N ARG A 86 8.29 9.82 2.61
CA ARG A 86 8.92 8.75 1.82
C ARG A 86 9.27 9.23 0.42
N LEU A 87 8.34 9.94 -0.22
CA LEU A 87 8.55 10.59 -1.51
C LEU A 87 9.14 12.00 -1.32
N LYS A 88 10.02 12.41 -2.23
CA LYS A 88 10.78 13.66 -2.21
C LYS A 88 10.77 14.31 -3.59
N ALA A 89 11.57 15.36 -3.79
CA ALA A 89 11.83 15.94 -5.11
C ALA A 89 11.98 14.85 -6.20
N PRO A 90 11.32 15.01 -7.36
CA PRO A 90 10.66 16.21 -7.87
C PRO A 90 9.23 16.47 -7.34
N LEU A 91 8.71 15.64 -6.43
CA LEU A 91 7.39 15.84 -5.83
C LEU A 91 7.44 16.91 -4.72
N LEU A 92 6.27 17.44 -4.36
CA LEU A 92 6.12 18.45 -3.32
C LEU A 92 6.73 17.98 -1.99
N GLU A 93 7.65 18.77 -1.45
CA GLU A 93 8.19 18.56 -0.10
C GLU A 93 7.46 19.46 0.90
N LEU A 94 6.53 18.86 1.64
CA LEU A 94 5.83 19.54 2.73
C LEU A 94 6.79 19.85 3.89
N PRO A 95 6.68 21.04 4.53
CA PRO A 95 7.43 21.35 5.74
C PRO A 95 6.99 20.43 6.89
N PRO A 96 7.76 20.36 7.99
CA PRO A 96 7.30 19.71 9.21
C PRO A 96 5.95 20.27 9.69
N MET A 97 5.03 19.40 10.16
CA MET A 97 3.69 19.84 10.59
C MET A 97 3.72 20.86 11.74
N HIS A 98 4.71 20.82 12.64
CA HIS A 98 4.85 21.84 13.69
C HIS A 98 5.13 23.24 13.14
N THR A 99 5.75 23.36 11.95
CA THR A 99 5.97 24.63 11.28
C THR A 99 4.64 25.19 10.76
N LEU A 100 3.76 24.34 10.24
CA LEU A 100 2.43 24.76 9.80
C LEU A 100 1.54 25.17 10.98
N GLY A 101 1.58 24.43 12.09
CA GLY A 101 0.78 24.74 13.28
C GLY A 101 1.27 25.94 14.09
N ALA A 102 2.37 26.57 13.70
CA ALA A 102 2.86 27.81 14.31
C ALA A 102 2.22 29.08 13.68
N HIS A 103 1.38 28.90 12.67
CA HIS A 103 0.58 29.94 12.00
C HIS A 103 -0.90 29.79 12.34
#